data_AF-A0A3D1CI14-F1
#
_entry.id   AF-A0A3D1CI14-F1
#
_cell.length_a   1.000
_cell.length_b   1.000
_cell.length_c   1.000
_cell.angle_alpha   90.00
_cell.angle_beta   90.00
_cell.angle_gamma   90.00
#
_symmetry.space_group_name_H-M   'P 1'
#
loop_
_entity.id
_entity.type
_entity.pdbx_description
1 polymer ?
#
loop_
_entity_poly.entity_id
_entity_poly.type
_entity_poly.pdbx_seq_one_letter_code
_entity_poly.pdbx_strand_id
1 'polypeptide(L)'
;MEPIKIYVELLSQVAKDVHPLKKYFENENTGSEECHKEAALIRIMAEDGLINLEDDKVNTNNKITITPKGALALFEWKDGLQKKSFLHRLQEASFNLFWLVVGAVLTFLVRLNS
;
A
#
# COMPACT_ATOMS: atom_id res chain seq x y z
N MET A 1 9.09 4.78 3.04
CA MET A 1 7.63 4.67 3.25
C MET A 1 6.98 5.02 1.92
N GLU A 2 6.40 4.07 1.19
CA GLU A 2 5.76 4.40 -0.09
C GLU A 2 4.41 5.10 0.20
N PRO A 3 4.27 6.41 -0.08
CA PRO A 3 3.08 7.17 0.31
C PRO A 3 1.80 6.51 -0.23
N ILE A 4 1.84 5.98 -1.46
CA ILE A 4 0.72 5.29 -2.13
C ILE A 4 0.17 4.12 -1.31
N LYS A 5 1.01 3.39 -0.56
CA LYS A 5 0.55 2.24 0.24
C LYS A 5 -0.42 2.69 1.34
N ILE A 6 -0.15 3.84 1.96
CA ILE A 6 -1.02 4.43 3.00
C ILE A 6 -2.34 4.89 2.39
N TYR A 7 -2.30 5.53 1.21
CA TYR A 7 -3.53 5.93 0.49
C TYR A 7 -4.42 4.72 0.16
N VAL A 8 -3.83 3.65 -0.38
CA VAL A 8 -4.54 2.41 -0.71
C VAL A 8 -5.13 1.76 0.54
N GLU A 9 -4.41 1.78 1.66
CA GLU A 9 -4.87 1.22 2.92
C GLU A 9 -6.08 1.98 3.48
N LEU A 10 -6.01 3.31 3.50
CA LEU A 10 -7.10 4.18 3.94
C LEU A 10 -8.35 4.04 3.03
N LEU A 11 -8.17 4.07 1.71
CA LEU A 11 -9.27 3.86 0.75
C LEU A 11 -9.90 2.47 0.87
N SER A 12 -9.09 1.44 1.13
CA SER A 12 -9.55 0.07 1.37
C SER A 12 -10.37 -0.06 2.65
N GLN A 13 -10.04 0.69 3.70
CA GLN A 13 -10.83 0.75 4.93
C GLN A 13 -12.18 1.43 4.69
N VAL A 14 -12.19 2.57 4.01
CA VAL A 14 -13.42 3.28 3.63
C VAL A 14 -14.31 2.40 2.74
N ALA A 15 -13.74 1.67 1.78
CA ALA A 15 -14.49 0.73 0.93
C ALA A 15 -15.10 -0.46 1.70
N LYS A 16 -14.64 -0.75 2.91
CA LYS A 16 -15.16 -1.80 3.81
C LYS A 16 -16.11 -1.24 4.87
N ASP A 17 -16.53 0.02 4.74
CA ASP A 17 -17.31 0.74 5.74
C ASP A 17 -16.62 0.84 7.12
N VAL A 18 -15.28 0.78 7.14
CA VAL A 18 -14.48 0.93 8.36
C VAL A 18 -13.89 2.34 8.39
N HIS A 19 -14.21 3.09 9.45
CA HIS A 19 -13.69 4.44 9.61
C HIS A 19 -12.16 4.40 9.89
N PRO A 20 -11.31 5.02 9.04
CA PRO A 20 -9.86 4.88 9.13
C PRO A 20 -9.26 5.40 10.45
N LEU A 21 -9.87 6.43 11.04
CA LEU A 21 -9.43 6.97 12.34
C LEU A 21 -9.90 6.17 13.57
N LYS A 22 -10.74 5.13 13.42
CA LYS A 22 -11.29 4.37 14.55
C LYS A 22 -10.18 3.76 15.43
N LYS A 23 -9.08 3.33 14.81
CA LYS A 23 -7.89 2.76 15.49
C LYS A 23 -7.21 3.69 16.50
N TYR A 24 -7.34 5.01 16.34
CA TYR A 24 -6.73 6.00 17.25
C TYR A 24 -7.63 6.33 18.44
N PHE A 25 -8.94 6.08 18.32
CA PHE A 25 -9.88 6.29 19.42
C PHE A 25 -9.95 5.10 20.37
N GLU A 26 -9.66 3.89 19.88
CA GLU A 26 -9.63 2.66 20.70
C GLU A 26 -8.29 2.48 21.44
N ASN A 27 -7.19 3.06 20.95
CA ASN A 27 -5.89 3.03 21.62
C ASN A 27 -5.57 4.40 22.22
N GLU A 28 -5.84 4.59 23.51
CA GLU A 28 -5.60 5.83 24.27
C GLU A 28 -4.15 6.33 24.30
N ASN A 29 -3.17 5.59 23.74
CA ASN A 29 -1.74 5.88 23.85
C ASN A 29 -0.95 5.97 22.54
N THR A 30 -1.57 5.79 21.37
CA THR A 30 -0.86 5.94 20.09
C THR A 30 -1.11 7.30 19.45
N GLY A 31 -0.22 8.24 19.76
CA GLY A 31 0.28 9.26 18.83
C GLY A 31 -0.75 10.19 18.21
N SER A 32 -1.13 11.25 18.94
CA SER A 32 -1.83 12.44 18.41
C SER A 32 -1.28 12.90 17.02
N GLU A 33 0.03 12.80 16.82
CA GLU A 33 0.69 13.21 15.57
C GLU A 33 0.35 12.33 14.35
N GLU A 34 0.20 11.02 14.51
CA GLU A 34 -0.18 10.12 13.41
C GLU A 34 -1.66 10.29 13.05
N CYS A 35 -2.52 10.47 14.05
CA CYS A 35 -3.94 10.80 13.85
C CYS A 35 -4.10 12.10 13.05
N HIS A 36 -3.31 13.14 13.35
CA HIS A 36 -3.34 14.40 12.59
C HIS A 36 -2.86 14.22 11.13
N LYS A 37 -1.83 13.41 10.90
CA LYS A 37 -1.34 13.11 9.54
C LYS A 37 -2.37 12.34 8.72
N GLU A 38 -2.99 11.32 9.29
CA GLU A 38 -4.05 10.55 8.61
C GLU A 38 -5.32 11.36 8.40
N ALA A 39 -5.70 12.22 9.34
CA ALA A 39 -6.82 13.15 9.16
C ALA A 39 -6.57 14.17 8.03
N ALA A 40 -5.33 14.67 7.90
CA ALA A 40 -4.95 15.53 6.79
C ALA A 40 -4.99 14.79 5.45
N LEU A 41 -4.54 13.53 5.41
CA LEU A 41 -4.62 12.67 4.23
C LEU A 41 -6.07 12.42 3.80
N ILE A 42 -6.98 12.17 4.75
CA ILE A 42 -8.41 12.00 4.47
C ILE A 42 -8.99 13.29 3.86
N ARG A 43 -8.62 14.46 4.37
CA ARG A 43 -9.02 15.75 3.77
C ARG A 43 -8.55 15.88 2.32
N ILE A 44 -7.29 15.58 2.05
CA ILE A 44 -6.73 15.62 0.68
C ILE A 44 -7.49 14.66 -0.23
N MET A 45 -7.79 13.44 0.23
CA MET A 45 -8.59 12.48 -0.56
C MET A 45 -10.01 12.99 -0.85
N ALA A 46 -10.61 13.75 0.06
CA ALA A 46 -11.91 14.37 -0.15
C ALA A 46 -11.83 15.52 -1.16
N GLU A 47 -10.81 16.39 -1.04
CA GLU A 47 -10.53 17.46 -2.01
C GLU A 47 -10.27 16.91 -3.42
N ASP A 48 -9.55 15.79 -3.52
CA ASP A 48 -9.29 15.09 -4.78
C ASP A 48 -10.53 14.34 -5.32
N GLY A 49 -11.63 14.32 -4.56
CA GLY A 49 -12.88 13.66 -4.93
C GLY A 49 -12.79 12.14 -4.95
N LEU A 50 -11.86 11.54 -4.20
CA LEU A 50 -11.72 10.09 -4.02
C LEU A 50 -12.71 9.56 -2.98
N ILE A 51 -13.06 10.37 -1.99
CA ILE A 51 -14.03 10.06 -0.95
C ILE A 51 -14.99 11.23 -0.77
N ASN A 52 -16.21 10.92 -0.34
CA ASN A 52 -17.20 11.90 0.09
C ASN A 52 -17.27 11.90 1.61
N LEU A 53 -17.12 13.08 2.20
CA LEU A 53 -17.38 13.33 3.61
C LEU A 53 -18.80 13.91 3.74
N GLU A 54 -19.62 13.31 4.60
CA GLU A 54 -20.98 13.80 4.86
C GLU A 54 -20.97 15.18 5.56
N ASP A 55 -19.93 15.43 6.35
CA ASP A 55 -19.68 16.69 7.06
C ASP A 55 -18.23 17.15 6.75
N ASP A 56 -18.04 18.46 6.58
CA ASP A 56 -16.75 19.09 6.21
C ASP A 56 -15.63 18.97 7.28
N LYS A 57 -15.93 18.24 8.36
CA LYS A 57 -15.02 17.91 9.45
C LYS A 57 -14.68 16.43 9.40
N VAL A 58 -13.40 16.10 9.57
CA VAL A 58 -12.98 14.70 9.74
C VAL A 58 -13.19 14.32 11.20
N ASN A 59 -14.32 13.68 11.49
CA ASN A 59 -14.65 13.15 12.82
C ASN A 59 -15.00 11.66 12.69
N THR A 60 -14.70 10.85 13.71
CA THR A 60 -14.96 9.39 13.71
C THR A 60 -16.43 9.01 13.59
N ASN A 61 -17.33 9.94 13.94
CA ASN A 61 -18.76 9.75 13.79
C ASN A 61 -19.28 10.10 12.39
N ASN A 62 -18.44 10.68 11.53
CA ASN A 62 -18.88 11.10 10.21
C ASN A 62 -18.82 9.94 9.24
N LYS A 63 -19.86 9.82 8.42
CA LYS A 63 -19.88 8.82 7.37
C LYS A 63 -18.92 9.23 6.26
N ILE A 64 -17.96 8.37 5.99
CA ILE A 64 -17.05 8.50 4.85
C ILE A 64 -17.50 7.47 3.82
N THR A 65 -17.74 7.91 2.59
CA THR A 65 -18.12 7.02 1.49
C THR A 65 -17.10 7.13 0.36
N ILE A 66 -16.81 6.01 -0.29
CA ILE A 66 -15.91 6.02 -1.45
C ILE A 66 -16.65 6.52 -2.69
N THR A 67 -16.02 7.39 -3.48
CA THR A 67 -16.58 7.82 -4.76
C THR A 67 -16.24 6.81 -5.87
N PRO A 68 -16.91 6.86 -7.03
CA PRO A 68 -16.50 6.05 -8.19
C PRO A 68 -15.04 6.31 -8.61
N LYS A 69 -14.57 7.55 -8.48
CA LYS A 69 -13.17 7.93 -8.74
C LYS A 69 -12.21 7.28 -7.74
N GLY A 70 -12.57 7.27 -6.45
CA GLY A 70 -11.80 6.60 -5.41
C GLY A 70 -11.76 5.08 -5.58
N ALA A 71 -12.88 4.47 -5.99
CA ALA A 71 -12.94 3.04 -6.25
C ALA A 71 -12.05 2.63 -7.43
N LEU A 72 -12.05 3.43 -8.51
CA LEU A 72 -11.16 3.22 -9.65
C LEU A 72 -9.69 3.37 -9.24
N ALA A 73 -9.36 4.44 -8.52
CA ALA A 73 -8.00 4.68 -8.02
C ALA A 73 -7.52 3.53 -7.12
N LEU A 74 -8.39 3.04 -6.22
CA LEU A 74 -8.09 1.90 -5.37
C LEU A 74 -7.76 0.64 -6.19
N PHE A 75 -8.51 0.39 -7.27
CA PHE A 75 -8.26 -0.75 -8.16
C PHE A 75 -6.93 -0.60 -8.89
N GLU A 76 -6.68 0.54 -9.54
CA GLU A 76 -5.46 0.80 -10.31
C GLU A 76 -4.20 0.77 -9.44
N TRP A 77 -4.24 1.42 -8.28
CA TRP A 77 -3.09 1.48 -7.38
C TRP A 77 -2.80 0.13 -6.72
N LYS A 78 -3.84 -0.65 -6.41
CA LYS A 78 -3.66 -2.01 -5.88
C LYS A 78 -3.02 -2.92 -6.92
N ASP A 79 -3.46 -2.86 -8.17
CA ASP A 79 -2.86 -3.64 -9.26
C ASP A 79 -1.40 -3.20 -9.53
N GLY A 80 -1.15 -1.89 -9.55
CA GLY A 80 0.20 -1.33 -9.69
C GLY A 80 1.17 -1.78 -8.58
N LEU A 81 0.72 -1.79 -7.32
CA LEU A 81 1.51 -2.27 -6.19
C LEU A 81 1.81 -3.78 -6.29
N GLN A 82 0.82 -4.59 -6.68
CA GLN A 82 1.02 -6.03 -6.86
C GLN A 82 1.98 -6.33 -8.01
N LYS A 83 1.83 -5.64 -9.15
CA LYS A 83 2.69 -5.81 -10.31
C LYS A 83 4.13 -5.43 -10.02
N LYS A 84 4.37 -4.33 -9.30
CA LYS A 84 5.71 -3.93 -8.87
C LYS A 84 6.36 -4.98 -7.95
N SER A 85 5.60 -5.53 -7.01
CA SER A 85 6.07 -6.60 -6.13
C SER A 85 6.40 -7.89 -6.89
N PHE A 86 5.59 -8.26 -7.88
CA PHE A 86 5.79 -9.46 -8.68
C PHE A 86 7.01 -9.32 -9.61
N LEU A 87 7.16 -8.18 -10.28
CA LEU A 87 8.33 -7.89 -11.12
C LEU A 87 9.64 -7.91 -10.32
N HIS A 88 9.63 -7.34 -9.12
CA HIS A 88 10.79 -7.36 -8.23
C HIS A 88 11.20 -8.80 -7.85
N ARG A 89 10.22 -9.65 -7.50
CA ARG A 89 10.47 -11.06 -7.19
C ARG A 89 11.01 -11.85 -8.38
N LEU A 90 10.48 -11.61 -9.58
CA LEU A 90 11.00 -12.25 -10.80
C LEU A 90 12.43 -11.82 -11.11
N GLN A 91 12.75 -10.54 -10.91
CA GLN A 91 14.10 -10.03 -11.11
C GLN A 91 15.09 -10.69 -10.15
N GLU A 92 14.77 -10.77 -8.86
CA GLU A 92 15.59 -11.47 -7.86
C GLU A 92 15.74 -12.97 -8.17
N ALA A 93 14.65 -13.64 -8.56
CA ALA A 93 14.67 -15.04 -8.94
C ALA A 93 15.59 -15.28 -10.16
N SER A 94 15.54 -14.40 -11.16
CA SER A 94 16.40 -14.49 -12.34
C SER A 94 17.89 -14.30 -12.02
N PHE A 95 18.21 -13.39 -11.09
CA PHE A 95 19.58 -13.17 -10.63
C PHE A 95 20.13 -14.38 -9.87
N ASN A 96 19.32 -14.96 -8.99
CA ASN A 96 19.71 -16.17 -8.26
C ASN A 96 19.91 -17.37 -9.19
N LEU A 97 19.04 -17.53 -10.19
CA LEU A 97 19.14 -18.60 -11.18
C LEU A 97 20.40 -18.43 -12.04
N PHE A 98 20.74 -17.20 -12.42
CA PHE A 98 21.99 -16.87 -13.12
C PHE A 98 23.23 -17.29 -12.31
N TRP A 99 23.30 -16.91 -11.03
CA TRP A 99 24.42 -17.31 -10.16
C TRP A 99 24.50 -18.82 -9.93
N LEU A 100 23.37 -19.51 -9.87
CA LEU A 100 23.32 -20.96 -9.73
C LEU A 100 23.91 -21.66 -10.96
N VAL A 101 23.57 -21.19 -12.17
CA VAL A 101 24.15 -21.69 -13.43
C VAL A 101 25.65 -21.40 -13.48
N VAL A 102 26.09 -20.18 -13.17
CA VAL A 102 27.52 -19.82 -13.14
C VAL A 102 28.28 -20.70 -12.16
N GLY A 103 27.75 -20.91 -10.95
CA GLY A 103 28.35 -21.79 -9.95
C GLY A 103 28.44 -23.24 -10.43
N ALA A 104 27.38 -23.77 -11.03
CA ALA A 104 27.36 -25.14 -11.56
C ALA A 104 28.40 -25.34 -12.67
N VAL A 105 28.52 -24.40 -13.61
CA VAL A 105 29.50 -24.45 -14.71
C VAL A 105 30.93 -24.38 -14.17
N LEU A 106 31.21 -23.48 -13.22
CA LEU A 106 32.54 -23.42 -12.59
C LEU A 106 32.90 -24.73 -11.89
N THR A 107 31.95 -25.29 -11.14
CA THR A 107 32.17 -26.55 -10.41
C THR A 107 32.44 -27.71 -11.37
N PHE A 108 31.75 -27.74 -12.51
CA PHE A 108 31.94 -28.75 -13.55
C PHE A 108 33.30 -28.62 -14.24
N LEU A 109 33.72 -27.39 -14.58
CA LEU A 109 35.04 -27.12 -15.19
C LEU A 109 36.20 -27.48 -14.24
N VAL A 110 36.09 -27.14 -12.95
CA VAL A 110 37.09 -27.52 -11.94
C VAL A 110 37.21 -29.04 -11.84
N ARG A 111 36.09 -29.77 -11.92
CA ARG A 111 36.08 -31.24 -11.87
C ARG A 111 36.62 -31.91 -13.13
N LEU A 112 36.55 -31.26 -14.29
CA LEU A 112 37.15 -31.76 -15.54
C LEU A 112 38.65 -31.52 -15.61
N ASN A 113 39.15 -30.50 -14.89
CA ASN A 113 40.55 -30.09 -14.91
C ASN A 113 41.36 -30.67 -13.74
N SER A 114 40.74 -31.55 -12.93
CA SER A 114 41.34 -32.31 -11.82
C SER A 114 41.32 -33.79 -12.13
#